data_AF-A0A537YSM8-F1
#
_entry.id   AF-A0A537YSM8-F1
#
_cell.length_a   1.000
_cell.length_b   1.000
_cell.length_c   1.000
_cell.angle_alpha   90.00
_cell.angle_beta   90.00
_cell.angle_gamma   90.00
#
_symmetry.space_group_name_H-M   'P 1'
#
loop_
_entity.id
_entity.type
_entity.pdbx_description
1 polymer ?
#
loop_
_entity_poly.entity_id
_entity_poly.type
_entity_poly.pdbx_seq_one_letter_code
_entity_poly.pdbx_strand_id
1 'polypeptide(L)'
;MSDERTPVSEEQVPAPDAGGPTRKPPAEAIAEARVRAPTRGNRKLETFLDAVNGDEQVRAWWYMTQVNAERLGMSDHSWVHMQIVLNIALRLLRLLLRAGVEPAMVADHGMRDRDAEVVVAGGALLHDTGMSIHRADHEAYSLFLASGALQRLLADAYKEPERTVLASEILHTIIGHRRRGEPYTLEGGVVRVADALDMAQGRTRLPLDLGHEGIHSISAAAVDEVRISAGEERAVRIEIQLNNSAGIFQVDDLLATKIRGTPLDGRVEVIAKVEGETEKRLLSGFRLS
;
A
#
# COMPACT_ATOMS: atom_id res chain seq x y z
N MET A 1 -45.18 34.26 -22.19
CA MET A 1 -44.25 33.72 -21.17
C MET A 1 -44.56 32.24 -21.02
N SER A 2 -43.94 31.44 -21.88
CA SER A 2 -44.06 29.99 -21.91
C SER A 2 -42.63 29.48 -21.75
N ASP A 3 -42.36 28.93 -20.57
CA ASP A 3 -41.04 28.45 -20.13
C ASP A 3 -40.98 26.94 -20.45
N GLU A 4 -40.26 26.60 -21.51
CA GLU A 4 -40.13 25.25 -22.05
C GLU A 4 -38.95 24.56 -21.36
N ARG A 5 -39.21 23.79 -20.30
CA ARG A 5 -38.18 22.96 -19.65
C ARG A 5 -37.89 21.74 -20.52
N THR A 6 -36.72 21.72 -21.13
CA THR A 6 -36.13 20.54 -21.76
C THR A 6 -35.87 19.46 -20.71
N PRO A 7 -36.30 18.20 -20.91
CA PRO A 7 -35.94 17.12 -20.00
C PRO A 7 -34.45 16.78 -20.18
N VAL A 8 -33.71 16.78 -19.08
CA VAL A 8 -32.34 16.27 -19.03
C VAL A 8 -32.43 14.76 -19.24
N SER A 9 -31.83 14.26 -20.31
CA SER A 9 -31.75 12.83 -20.58
C SER A 9 -30.98 12.14 -19.46
N GLU A 10 -31.61 11.19 -18.78
CA GLU A 10 -30.92 10.26 -17.89
C GLU A 10 -29.90 9.47 -18.72
N GLU A 11 -28.64 9.88 -18.66
CA GLU A 11 -27.52 9.07 -19.13
C GLU A 11 -27.51 7.79 -18.29
N GLN A 12 -28.03 6.70 -18.88
CA GLN A 12 -28.04 5.38 -18.27
C GLN A 12 -26.60 4.97 -18.00
N VAL A 13 -26.24 4.90 -16.72
CA VAL A 13 -24.97 4.30 -16.27
C VAL A 13 -24.92 2.89 -16.86
N PRO A 14 -23.92 2.56 -17.69
CA PRO A 14 -23.86 1.25 -18.32
C PRO A 14 -23.79 0.16 -17.24
N ALA A 15 -24.66 -0.85 -17.37
CA ALA A 15 -24.64 -2.00 -16.49
C ALA A 15 -23.29 -2.72 -16.66
N PRO A 16 -22.65 -3.18 -15.56
CA PRO A 16 -21.41 -3.93 -15.65
C PRO A 16 -21.64 -5.21 -16.48
N ASP A 17 -20.63 -5.56 -17.28
CA ASP A 17 -20.63 -6.74 -18.15
C ASP A 17 -21.06 -8.00 -17.36
N ALA A 18 -22.09 -8.69 -17.87
CA ALA A 18 -22.66 -9.88 -17.25
C ALA A 18 -21.66 -11.03 -17.16
N GLY A 19 -20.60 -11.00 -17.98
CA GLY A 19 -19.52 -11.98 -18.03
C GLY A 19 -18.32 -11.65 -17.15
N GLY A 20 -18.49 -10.94 -16.02
CA GLY A 20 -17.41 -10.59 -15.08
C GLY A 20 -16.40 -11.74 -14.86
N PRO A 21 -15.14 -11.43 -14.50
CA PRO A 21 -14.02 -12.36 -14.60
C PRO A 21 -14.38 -13.74 -14.03
N THR A 22 -13.96 -14.81 -14.71
CA THR A 22 -14.20 -16.18 -14.26
C THR A 22 -13.45 -16.41 -12.94
N ARG A 23 -14.13 -16.20 -11.81
CA ARG A 23 -13.55 -16.33 -10.47
C ARG A 23 -13.61 -17.77 -10.01
N LYS A 24 -12.53 -18.22 -9.35
CA LYS A 24 -12.57 -19.46 -8.56
C LYS A 24 -13.65 -19.34 -7.48
N PRO A 25 -14.23 -20.47 -7.02
CA PRO A 25 -15.04 -20.48 -5.83
C PRO A 25 -14.31 -19.80 -4.65
N PRO A 26 -15.01 -19.02 -3.79
CA PRO A 26 -14.36 -18.28 -2.71
C PRO A 26 -13.45 -19.14 -1.83
N ALA A 27 -13.88 -20.37 -1.49
CA ALA A 27 -13.09 -21.29 -0.68
C ALA A 27 -11.72 -21.61 -1.31
N GLU A 28 -11.67 -21.82 -2.63
CA GLU A 28 -10.43 -22.11 -3.35
C GLU A 28 -9.53 -20.86 -3.43
N ALA A 29 -10.11 -19.70 -3.76
CA ALA A 29 -9.36 -18.44 -3.85
C ALA A 29 -8.75 -18.04 -2.49
N ILE A 30 -9.51 -18.22 -1.40
CA ILE A 30 -9.07 -17.92 -0.02
C ILE A 30 -7.99 -18.92 0.43
N ALA A 31 -8.10 -20.20 0.04
CA ALA A 31 -7.12 -21.23 0.39
C ALA A 31 -5.72 -20.94 -0.20
N GLU A 32 -5.66 -20.32 -1.38
CA GLU A 32 -4.42 -19.96 -2.08
C GLU A 32 -3.76 -18.69 -1.50
N ALA A 33 -4.54 -17.81 -0.88
CA ALA A 33 -4.05 -16.53 -0.37
C ALA A 33 -3.05 -16.74 0.79
N ARG A 34 -1.75 -16.57 0.51
CA ARG A 34 -0.69 -16.68 1.52
C ARG A 34 0.41 -15.67 1.27
N VAL A 35 0.89 -15.06 2.35
CA VAL A 35 2.00 -14.10 2.32
C VAL A 35 3.23 -14.68 3.00
N ARG A 36 4.42 -14.26 2.57
CA ARG A 36 5.71 -14.68 3.10
C ARG A 36 6.68 -13.52 3.04
N ALA A 37 7.47 -13.34 4.09
CA ALA A 37 8.56 -12.36 4.08
C ALA A 37 9.79 -12.91 4.80
N PRO A 38 11.01 -12.48 4.44
CA PRO A 38 12.21 -12.83 5.20
C PRO A 38 12.11 -12.25 6.61
N THR A 39 12.05 -13.10 7.64
CA THR A 39 11.90 -12.68 9.05
C THR A 39 13.23 -12.36 9.73
N ARG A 40 14.36 -12.78 9.13
CA ARG A 40 15.73 -12.56 9.64
C ARG A 40 15.89 -12.99 11.11
N GLY A 41 15.23 -14.09 11.50
CA GLY A 41 15.25 -14.64 12.85
C GLY A 41 14.42 -13.86 13.88
N ASN A 42 13.50 -13.01 13.43
CA ASN A 42 12.50 -12.37 14.27
C ASN A 42 11.32 -13.34 14.53
N ARG A 43 11.42 -14.11 15.62
CA ARG A 43 10.38 -15.09 16.00
C ARG A 43 8.99 -14.49 16.22
N LYS A 44 8.90 -13.23 16.68
CA LYS A 44 7.61 -12.55 16.87
C LYS A 44 6.95 -12.26 15.52
N LEU A 45 7.74 -11.83 14.52
CA LEU A 45 7.26 -11.65 13.16
C LEU A 45 6.89 -12.99 12.50
N GLU A 46 7.66 -14.05 12.71
CA GLU A 46 7.33 -15.41 12.24
C GLU A 46 5.96 -15.85 12.78
N THR A 47 5.78 -15.77 14.09
CA THR A 47 4.52 -16.11 14.76
C THR A 47 3.35 -15.28 14.25
N PHE A 48 3.55 -13.97 14.05
CA PHE A 48 2.51 -13.09 13.51
C PHE A 48 2.12 -13.45 12.06
N LEU A 49 3.10 -13.71 11.18
CA LEU A 49 2.83 -14.10 9.79
C LEU A 49 2.14 -15.46 9.71
N ASP A 50 2.50 -16.41 10.59
CA ASP A 50 1.83 -17.70 10.69
C ASP A 50 0.37 -17.53 11.13
N ALA A 51 0.12 -16.69 12.14
CA ALA A 51 -1.23 -16.37 12.59
C ALA A 51 -2.08 -15.74 11.47
N VAL A 52 -1.53 -14.76 10.73
CA VAL A 52 -2.22 -14.13 9.59
C VAL A 52 -2.53 -15.14 8.48
N ASN A 53 -1.57 -15.99 8.11
CA ASN A 53 -1.76 -17.01 7.08
C ASN A 53 -2.70 -18.15 7.50
N GLY A 54 -2.83 -18.40 8.81
CA GLY A 54 -3.79 -19.34 9.39
C GLY A 54 -5.20 -18.77 9.48
N ASP A 55 -5.35 -17.45 9.46
CA ASP A 55 -6.62 -16.77 9.64
C ASP A 55 -7.47 -16.79 8.35
N GLU A 56 -8.59 -17.49 8.38
CA GLU A 56 -9.50 -17.56 7.22
C GLU A 56 -10.23 -16.23 6.97
N GLN A 57 -10.56 -15.49 8.02
CA GLN A 57 -11.29 -14.22 7.91
C GLN A 57 -10.43 -13.13 7.27
N VAL A 58 -9.15 -13.01 7.66
CA VAL A 58 -8.23 -12.04 7.03
C VAL A 58 -8.06 -12.34 5.54
N ARG A 59 -7.88 -13.62 5.18
CA ARG A 59 -7.78 -14.02 3.77
C ARG A 59 -9.07 -13.78 2.99
N ALA A 60 -10.24 -13.95 3.63
CA ALA A 60 -11.53 -13.59 3.05
C ALA A 60 -11.69 -12.09 2.82
N TRP A 61 -11.15 -11.24 3.72
CA TRP A 61 -11.14 -9.79 3.50
C TRP A 61 -10.26 -9.39 2.32
N TRP A 62 -9.08 -10.00 2.14
CA TRP A 62 -8.26 -9.76 0.95
C TRP A 62 -8.98 -10.18 -0.35
N TYR A 63 -9.67 -11.32 -0.33
CA TYR A 63 -10.51 -11.74 -1.44
C TYR A 63 -11.60 -10.71 -1.75
N MET A 64 -12.36 -10.27 -0.73
CA MET A 64 -13.44 -9.31 -0.93
C MET A 64 -12.94 -7.92 -1.33
N THR A 65 -11.76 -7.52 -0.86
CA THR A 65 -11.08 -6.30 -1.28
C THR A 65 -10.80 -6.33 -2.78
N GLN A 66 -10.24 -7.44 -3.30
CA GLN A 66 -10.05 -7.64 -4.73
C GLN A 66 -11.38 -7.62 -5.51
N VAL A 67 -12.41 -8.29 -5.01
CA VAL A 67 -13.74 -8.29 -5.66
C VAL A 67 -14.29 -6.87 -5.78
N ASN A 68 -14.14 -6.04 -4.75
CA ASN A 68 -14.59 -4.64 -4.79
C ASN A 68 -13.71 -3.76 -5.68
N ALA A 69 -12.40 -4.00 -5.73
CA ALA A 69 -11.51 -3.34 -6.68
C ALA A 69 -11.94 -3.63 -8.13
N GLU A 70 -12.25 -4.89 -8.46
CA GLU A 70 -12.74 -5.29 -9.79
C GLU A 70 -14.08 -4.66 -10.15
N ARG A 71 -15.01 -4.53 -9.19
CA ARG A 71 -16.29 -3.84 -9.39
C ARG A 71 -16.10 -2.36 -9.77
N LEU A 72 -14.97 -1.76 -9.37
CA LEU A 72 -14.62 -0.38 -9.63
C LEU A 72 -13.63 -0.23 -10.80
N GLY A 73 -13.29 -1.32 -11.51
CA GLY A 73 -12.30 -1.30 -12.58
C GLY A 73 -10.88 -0.95 -12.12
N MET A 74 -10.56 -1.17 -10.84
CA MET A 74 -9.26 -0.86 -10.25
C MET A 74 -8.24 -1.98 -10.51
N SER A 75 -6.96 -1.64 -10.36
CA SER A 75 -5.85 -2.61 -10.36
C SER A 75 -5.94 -3.60 -9.18
N ASP A 76 -5.05 -4.59 -9.16
CA ASP A 76 -4.96 -5.59 -8.09
C ASP A 76 -4.91 -4.96 -6.68
N HIS A 77 -5.85 -5.38 -5.82
CA HIS A 77 -5.86 -5.14 -4.38
C HIS A 77 -6.03 -6.49 -3.63
N SER A 78 -5.58 -7.60 -4.24
CA SER A 78 -5.65 -8.93 -3.65
C SER A 78 -4.54 -9.16 -2.60
N TRP A 79 -4.43 -10.39 -2.08
CA TRP A 79 -3.31 -10.79 -1.21
C TRP A 79 -1.94 -10.57 -1.86
N VAL A 80 -1.85 -10.48 -3.19
CA VAL A 80 -0.62 -10.15 -3.91
C VAL A 80 -0.18 -8.71 -3.64
N HIS A 81 -1.11 -7.75 -3.64
CA HIS A 81 -0.87 -6.38 -3.19
C HIS A 81 -0.34 -6.37 -1.75
N MET A 82 -1.04 -7.04 -0.83
CA MET A 82 -0.63 -7.12 0.58
C MET A 82 0.78 -7.69 0.75
N GLN A 83 1.13 -8.72 -0.02
CA GLN A 83 2.46 -9.33 -0.06
C GLN A 83 3.54 -8.34 -0.51
N ILE A 84 3.28 -7.54 -1.54
CA ILE A 84 4.25 -6.58 -2.07
C ILE A 84 4.45 -5.44 -1.07
N VAL A 85 3.37 -4.87 -0.55
CA VAL A 85 3.43 -3.81 0.48
C VAL A 85 4.18 -4.32 1.72
N LEU A 86 3.94 -5.55 2.18
CA LEU A 86 4.70 -6.17 3.27
C LEU A 86 6.20 -6.21 3.00
N ASN A 87 6.60 -6.66 1.80
CA ASN A 87 8.01 -6.78 1.43
C ASN A 87 8.71 -5.42 1.33
N ILE A 88 8.03 -4.44 0.73
CA ILE A 88 8.52 -3.07 0.61
C ILE A 88 8.65 -2.43 2.00
N ALA A 89 7.60 -2.51 2.83
CA ALA A 89 7.58 -1.93 4.17
C ALA A 89 8.71 -2.48 5.05
N LEU A 90 8.89 -3.81 5.09
CA LEU A 90 9.99 -4.43 5.84
C LEU A 90 11.35 -4.00 5.30
N ARG A 91 11.53 -3.91 3.97
CA ARG A 91 12.78 -3.45 3.37
C ARG A 91 13.10 -2.01 3.73
N LEU A 92 12.12 -1.10 3.63
CA LEU A 92 12.25 0.30 4.00
C LEU A 92 12.62 0.45 5.48
N LEU A 93 11.84 -0.16 6.39
CA LEU A 93 12.13 -0.12 7.82
C LEU A 93 13.56 -0.58 8.11
N ARG A 94 13.98 -1.73 7.56
CA ARG A 94 15.33 -2.27 7.79
C ARG A 94 16.46 -1.42 7.22
N LEU A 95 16.21 -0.61 6.19
CA LEU A 95 17.19 0.35 5.69
C LEU A 95 17.29 1.56 6.62
N LEU A 96 16.15 2.08 7.08
CA LEU A 96 16.05 3.18 8.04
C LEU A 96 16.74 2.82 9.37
N LEU A 97 16.45 1.64 9.93
CA LEU A 97 17.07 1.14 11.16
C LEU A 97 18.59 1.01 11.00
N ARG A 98 19.07 0.51 9.85
CA ARG A 98 20.52 0.40 9.58
C ARG A 98 21.20 1.77 9.49
N ALA A 99 20.47 2.80 9.10
CA ALA A 99 20.96 4.18 9.08
C ALA A 99 20.83 4.89 10.44
N GLY A 100 20.42 4.18 11.51
CA GLY A 100 20.27 4.74 12.85
C GLY A 100 18.98 5.53 13.06
N VAL A 101 17.99 5.40 12.18
CA VAL A 101 16.67 6.02 12.38
C VAL A 101 15.90 5.18 13.38
N GLU A 102 15.60 5.77 14.54
CA GLU A 102 14.92 5.08 15.63
C GLU A 102 13.39 4.99 15.38
N PRO A 103 12.77 3.80 15.56
CA PRO A 103 11.33 3.61 15.40
C PRO A 103 10.55 4.01 16.66
N ALA A 104 9.24 4.25 16.54
CA ALA A 104 8.40 4.62 17.69
C ALA A 104 8.36 3.52 18.75
N MET A 105 8.41 2.25 18.32
CA MET A 105 8.51 1.11 19.26
C MET A 105 9.70 1.21 20.23
N VAL A 106 10.81 1.82 19.83
CA VAL A 106 11.97 2.02 20.71
C VAL A 106 11.84 3.34 21.46
N ALA A 107 11.65 4.44 20.73
CA ALA A 107 11.70 5.79 21.29
C ALA A 107 10.60 6.07 22.32
N ASP A 108 9.37 5.61 22.05
CA ASP A 108 8.20 5.94 22.87
C ASP A 108 7.85 4.83 23.87
N HIS A 109 8.11 3.57 23.50
CA HIS A 109 7.61 2.40 24.24
C HIS A 109 8.70 1.57 24.92
N GLY A 110 9.98 1.85 24.69
CA GLY A 110 11.11 1.09 25.26
C GLY A 110 11.16 -0.37 24.80
N MET A 111 10.51 -0.69 23.67
CA MET A 111 10.54 -2.01 23.03
C MET A 111 11.73 -2.06 22.06
N ARG A 112 11.77 -3.04 21.14
CA ARG A 112 12.92 -3.25 20.25
C ARG A 112 12.55 -2.96 18.80
N ASP A 113 13.57 -2.70 17.98
CA ASP A 113 13.46 -2.62 16.51
C ASP A 113 12.67 -3.80 15.89
N ARG A 114 12.83 -4.99 16.47
CA ARG A 114 12.12 -6.20 16.03
C ARG A 114 10.61 -6.13 16.26
N ASP A 115 10.15 -5.37 17.24
CA ASP A 115 8.74 -5.16 17.49
C ASP A 115 8.15 -4.18 16.45
N ALA A 116 8.94 -3.20 15.97
CA ALA A 116 8.57 -2.32 14.85
C ALA A 116 8.36 -3.09 13.54
N GLU A 117 9.11 -4.18 13.29
CA GLU A 117 8.86 -5.06 12.15
C GLU A 117 7.45 -5.70 12.19
N VAL A 118 6.92 -5.99 13.37
CA VAL A 118 5.56 -6.52 13.51
C VAL A 118 4.53 -5.43 13.28
N VAL A 119 4.77 -4.19 13.74
CA VAL A 119 3.90 -3.04 13.45
C VAL A 119 3.76 -2.83 11.95
N VAL A 120 4.87 -2.71 11.22
CA VAL A 120 4.81 -2.46 9.78
C VAL A 120 4.21 -3.64 9.00
N ALA A 121 4.43 -4.88 9.47
CA ALA A 121 3.80 -6.05 8.88
C ALA A 121 2.28 -6.06 9.11
N GLY A 122 1.83 -5.76 10.32
CA GLY A 122 0.41 -5.67 10.63
C GLY A 122 -0.29 -4.56 9.87
N GLY A 123 0.35 -3.39 9.78
CA GLY A 123 -0.11 -2.28 8.95
C GLY A 123 -0.26 -2.68 7.49
N ALA A 124 0.82 -3.17 6.87
CA ALA A 124 0.84 -3.58 5.47
C ALA A 124 -0.25 -4.62 5.14
N LEU A 125 -0.46 -5.60 6.01
CA LEU A 125 -1.38 -6.72 5.74
C LEU A 125 -2.85 -6.40 6.02
N LEU A 126 -3.15 -5.34 6.77
CA LEU A 126 -4.51 -5.00 7.21
C LEU A 126 -5.01 -3.64 6.73
N HIS A 127 -4.14 -2.78 6.18
CA HIS A 127 -4.48 -1.38 5.87
C HIS A 127 -5.70 -1.22 4.96
N ASP A 128 -5.88 -2.13 4.01
CA ASP A 128 -6.92 -2.07 3.01
C ASP A 128 -8.13 -2.99 3.26
N THR A 129 -8.17 -3.66 4.42
CA THR A 129 -9.27 -4.61 4.72
C THR A 129 -10.66 -3.98 4.65
N GLY A 130 -10.79 -2.68 4.94
CA GLY A 130 -12.03 -1.92 4.80
C GLY A 130 -12.55 -1.80 3.36
N MET A 131 -11.70 -2.01 2.35
CA MET A 131 -12.15 -2.11 0.97
C MET A 131 -13.01 -3.35 0.73
N SER A 132 -13.01 -4.35 1.63
CA SER A 132 -14.01 -5.42 1.60
C SER A 132 -15.44 -4.92 1.82
N ILE A 133 -15.60 -3.72 2.37
CA ILE A 133 -16.90 -3.07 2.62
C ILE A 133 -17.17 -2.03 1.54
N HIS A 134 -16.29 -1.03 1.39
CA HIS A 134 -16.46 0.06 0.43
C HIS A 134 -15.12 0.77 0.17
N ARG A 135 -14.96 1.41 -1.00
CA ARG A 135 -13.74 2.14 -1.36
C ARG A 135 -13.60 3.47 -0.63
N ALA A 136 -14.65 4.28 -0.63
CA ALA A 136 -14.66 5.52 0.15
C ALA A 136 -14.53 5.19 1.64
N ASP A 137 -13.63 5.88 2.33
CA ASP A 137 -13.33 5.74 3.75
C ASP A 137 -12.86 4.34 4.20
N HIS A 138 -12.37 3.51 3.26
CA HIS A 138 -11.85 2.18 3.55
C HIS A 138 -10.84 2.17 4.70
N GLU A 139 -10.01 3.21 4.84
CA GLU A 139 -9.01 3.29 5.91
C GLU A 139 -9.66 3.33 7.30
N ALA A 140 -10.81 4.01 7.43
CA ALA A 140 -11.57 4.05 8.68
C ALA A 140 -12.28 2.72 8.95
N TYR A 141 -12.80 2.07 7.91
CA TYR A 141 -13.42 0.75 8.03
C TYR A 141 -12.42 -0.35 8.40
N SER A 142 -11.19 -0.25 7.88
CA SER A 142 -10.09 -1.14 8.26
C SER A 142 -9.82 -1.12 9.76
N LEU A 143 -10.06 0.00 10.46
CA LEU A 143 -9.74 0.10 11.90
C LEU A 143 -10.53 -0.90 12.75
N PHE A 144 -11.85 -1.02 12.57
CA PHE A 144 -12.62 -1.94 13.40
C PHE A 144 -12.48 -3.39 12.95
N LEU A 145 -12.26 -3.65 11.65
CA LEU A 145 -11.94 -4.98 11.15
C LEU A 145 -10.60 -5.47 11.71
N ALA A 146 -9.56 -4.64 11.57
CA ALA A 146 -8.23 -4.92 12.08
C ALA A 146 -8.22 -5.01 13.61
N SER A 147 -8.89 -4.11 14.34
CA SER A 147 -8.96 -4.15 15.80
C SER A 147 -9.50 -5.49 16.32
N GLY A 148 -10.57 -6.01 15.69
CA GLY A 148 -11.12 -7.33 16.01
C GLY A 148 -10.17 -8.49 15.69
N ALA A 149 -9.31 -8.34 14.68
CA ALA A 149 -8.33 -9.36 14.30
C ALA A 149 -7.04 -9.31 15.11
N LEU A 150 -6.54 -8.13 15.46
CA LEU A 150 -5.25 -7.97 16.12
C LEU A 150 -5.19 -8.66 17.49
N GLN A 151 -6.32 -8.77 18.18
CA GLN A 151 -6.40 -9.51 19.46
C GLN A 151 -5.97 -10.97 19.35
N ARG A 152 -6.39 -11.66 18.28
CA ARG A 152 -6.04 -13.07 18.01
C ARG A 152 -4.73 -13.21 17.24
N LEU A 153 -4.44 -12.30 16.31
CA LEU A 153 -3.23 -12.35 15.49
C LEU A 153 -1.94 -12.09 16.30
N LEU A 154 -2.03 -11.30 17.38
CA LEU A 154 -0.88 -10.98 18.23
C LEU A 154 -0.78 -11.88 19.48
N ALA A 155 -1.80 -12.70 19.78
CA ALA A 155 -1.94 -13.40 21.06
C ALA A 155 -0.76 -14.32 21.40
N ASP A 156 -0.22 -15.02 20.39
CA ASP A 156 0.88 -15.98 20.59
C ASP A 156 2.25 -15.29 20.65
N ALA A 157 2.35 -14.05 20.15
CA ALA A 157 3.61 -13.30 20.07
C ALA A 157 3.77 -12.26 21.20
N TYR A 158 2.67 -11.75 21.76
CA TYR A 158 2.66 -10.66 22.75
C TYR A 158 1.63 -10.87 23.85
N LYS A 159 1.97 -10.43 25.06
CA LYS A 159 1.06 -10.36 26.22
C LYS A 159 0.73 -8.91 26.54
N GLU A 160 -0.27 -8.67 27.38
CA GLU A 160 -0.51 -7.33 27.91
C GLU A 160 0.64 -6.88 28.82
N PRO A 161 1.03 -5.58 28.79
CA PRO A 161 0.42 -4.49 28.02
C PRO A 161 0.98 -4.33 26.58
N GLU A 162 2.06 -5.02 26.22
CA GLU A 162 2.74 -4.87 24.92
C GLU A 162 1.81 -5.16 23.73
N ARG A 163 0.89 -6.12 23.88
CA ARG A 163 -0.09 -6.46 22.84
C ARG A 163 -0.99 -5.27 22.49
N THR A 164 -1.45 -4.52 23.49
CA THR A 164 -2.25 -3.30 23.28
C THR A 164 -1.43 -2.23 22.58
N VAL A 165 -0.16 -2.04 22.96
CA VAL A 165 0.76 -1.09 22.31
C VAL A 165 0.90 -1.42 20.82
N LEU A 166 1.24 -2.67 20.49
CA LEU A 166 1.37 -3.11 19.09
C LEU A 166 0.07 -2.91 18.30
N ALA A 167 -1.07 -3.27 18.88
CA ALA A 167 -2.35 -3.12 18.22
C ALA A 167 -2.66 -1.64 17.90
N SER A 168 -2.40 -0.73 18.85
CA SER A 168 -2.58 0.70 18.64
C SER A 168 -1.65 1.27 17.57
N GLU A 169 -0.37 0.88 17.58
CA GLU A 169 0.60 1.31 16.56
C GLU A 169 0.24 0.79 15.17
N ILE A 170 -0.22 -0.46 15.06
CA ILE A 170 -0.73 -1.01 13.80
C ILE A 170 -1.93 -0.21 13.31
N LEU A 171 -2.93 0.03 14.16
CA LEU A 171 -4.11 0.83 13.79
C LEU A 171 -3.73 2.25 13.36
N HIS A 172 -2.73 2.86 13.99
CA HIS A 172 -2.18 4.15 13.59
C HIS A 172 -1.57 4.09 12.18
N THR A 173 -0.79 3.05 11.86
CA THR A 173 -0.28 2.87 10.48
C THR A 173 -1.40 2.75 9.46
N ILE A 174 -2.50 2.09 9.82
CA ILE A 174 -3.67 1.92 8.96
C ILE A 174 -4.36 3.26 8.73
N ILE A 175 -4.73 4.03 9.75
CA ILE A 175 -5.37 5.33 9.47
C ILE A 175 -4.40 6.34 8.82
N GLY A 176 -3.09 6.21 9.08
CA GLY A 176 -2.05 7.08 8.57
C GLY A 176 -1.80 6.97 7.05
N HIS A 177 -2.15 5.84 6.40
CA HIS A 177 -1.90 5.68 4.97
C HIS A 177 -2.87 6.49 4.08
N ARG A 178 -4.02 6.92 4.61
CA ARG A 178 -5.00 7.76 3.90
C ARG A 178 -4.37 9.04 3.34
N ARG A 179 -4.98 9.65 2.31
CA ARG A 179 -4.44 10.87 1.65
C ARG A 179 -4.03 11.98 2.64
N ARG A 180 -4.87 12.26 3.64
CA ARG A 180 -4.63 13.22 4.75
C ARG A 180 -4.40 12.52 6.10
N GLY A 181 -3.63 11.45 6.09
CA GLY A 181 -3.33 10.64 7.28
C GLY A 181 -2.24 11.23 8.16
N GLU A 182 -1.25 11.90 7.56
CA GLU A 182 -0.14 12.56 8.27
C GLU A 182 0.44 11.68 9.41
N PRO A 183 0.91 10.46 9.10
CA PRO A 183 1.41 9.56 10.13
C PRO A 183 2.61 10.21 10.81
N TYR A 184 2.58 10.23 12.14
CA TYR A 184 3.61 10.81 12.98
C TYR A 184 4.57 9.77 13.60
N THR A 185 4.45 8.49 13.22
CA THR A 185 5.41 7.43 13.59
C THR A 185 6.19 6.98 12.37
N LEU A 186 7.40 6.47 12.59
CA LEU A 186 8.25 5.94 11.51
C LEU A 186 7.52 4.82 10.77
N GLU A 187 6.90 3.92 11.53
CA GLU A 187 6.16 2.75 11.07
C GLU A 187 4.98 3.15 10.19
N GLY A 188 4.20 4.17 10.60
CA GLY A 188 3.10 4.70 9.79
C GLY A 188 3.57 5.33 8.49
N GLY A 189 4.67 6.09 8.52
CA GLY A 189 5.32 6.62 7.32
C GLY A 189 5.79 5.52 6.37
N VAL A 190 6.42 4.46 6.91
CA VAL A 190 6.89 3.30 6.15
C VAL A 190 5.74 2.59 5.43
N VAL A 191 4.63 2.29 6.12
CA VAL A 191 3.48 1.61 5.50
C VAL A 191 2.86 2.49 4.42
N ARG A 192 2.68 3.79 4.69
CA ARG A 192 2.15 4.77 3.74
C ARG A 192 2.98 4.87 2.46
N VAL A 193 4.31 4.86 2.57
CA VAL A 193 5.21 4.89 1.41
C VAL A 193 5.26 3.53 0.71
N ALA A 194 5.19 2.43 1.45
CA ALA A 194 5.19 1.10 0.86
C ALA A 194 3.95 0.84 -0.02
N ASP A 195 2.77 1.22 0.45
CA ASP A 195 1.52 1.22 -0.32
C ASP A 195 1.69 2.06 -1.60
N ALA A 196 2.17 3.29 -1.44
CA ALA A 196 2.41 4.21 -2.55
C ALA A 196 3.35 3.64 -3.63
N LEU A 197 4.40 2.91 -3.24
CA LEU A 197 5.35 2.33 -4.20
C LEU A 197 4.76 1.17 -5.00
N ASP A 198 3.91 0.33 -4.41
CA ASP A 198 3.19 -0.70 -5.18
C ASP A 198 2.23 -0.07 -6.18
N MET A 199 1.53 0.99 -5.76
CA MET A 199 0.63 1.74 -6.64
C MET A 199 1.36 2.48 -7.78
N ALA A 200 2.60 2.92 -7.53
CA ALA A 200 3.43 3.54 -8.57
C ALA A 200 3.80 2.53 -9.67
N GLN A 201 4.06 1.26 -9.33
CA GLN A 201 4.37 0.22 -10.32
C GLN A 201 3.18 -0.19 -11.21
N GLY A 202 1.97 0.30 -10.94
CA GLY A 202 0.85 0.20 -11.87
C GLY A 202 0.61 -1.22 -12.39
N ARG A 203 0.12 -2.13 -11.55
CA ARG A 203 -0.10 -3.55 -11.95
C ARG A 203 -1.39 -3.75 -12.76
N THR A 204 -1.75 -2.80 -13.60
CA THR A 204 -2.95 -2.82 -14.43
C THR A 204 -2.81 -3.89 -15.51
N ARG A 205 -3.55 -5.00 -15.37
CA ARG A 205 -3.68 -6.05 -16.40
C ARG A 205 -4.81 -5.78 -17.40
N LEU A 206 -5.54 -4.68 -17.23
CA LEU A 206 -6.61 -4.30 -18.15
C LEU A 206 -5.98 -3.85 -19.48
N PRO A 207 -6.46 -4.38 -20.62
CA PRO A 207 -6.11 -3.83 -21.92
C PRO A 207 -6.42 -2.33 -21.90
N LEU A 208 -5.47 -1.52 -22.36
CA LEU A 208 -5.62 -0.07 -22.52
C LEU A 208 -6.77 0.32 -23.49
N ASP A 209 -7.44 -0.67 -24.09
CA ASP A 209 -8.48 -0.53 -25.10
C ASP A 209 -9.88 -0.18 -24.56
N LEU A 210 -10.08 -0.12 -23.24
CA LEU A 210 -11.40 0.13 -22.62
C LEU A 210 -11.55 1.59 -22.14
N GLY A 211 -11.40 2.58 -23.02
CA GLY A 211 -12.03 3.93 -22.96
C GLY A 211 -11.96 4.76 -21.66
N HIS A 212 -11.26 4.30 -20.62
CA HIS A 212 -11.03 4.95 -19.33
C HIS A 212 -9.57 5.39 -19.29
N GLU A 213 -9.25 6.30 -20.21
CA GLU A 213 -7.95 6.94 -20.35
C GLU A 213 -7.83 8.04 -19.29
N GLY A 214 -7.54 7.66 -18.05
CA GLY A 214 -7.12 8.59 -17.01
C GLY A 214 -5.61 8.80 -17.07
N ILE A 215 -5.13 10.03 -16.84
CA ILE A 215 -3.68 10.36 -16.75
C ILE A 215 -2.96 9.44 -15.74
N HIS A 216 -3.66 8.97 -14.70
CA HIS A 216 -3.13 8.05 -13.69
C HIS A 216 -2.85 6.63 -14.22
N SER A 217 -3.65 6.08 -15.13
CA SER A 217 -3.38 4.74 -15.68
C SER A 217 -2.20 4.75 -16.65
N ILE A 218 -2.09 5.79 -17.48
CA ILE A 218 -0.97 5.99 -18.41
C ILE A 218 0.34 6.22 -17.65
N SER A 219 0.32 7.06 -16.61
CA SER A 219 1.53 7.36 -15.83
C SER A 219 1.98 6.21 -14.93
N ALA A 220 1.08 5.36 -14.45
CA ALA A 220 1.45 4.14 -13.72
C ALA A 220 2.06 3.07 -14.65
N ALA A 221 1.55 2.92 -15.87
CA ALA A 221 2.13 2.03 -16.90
C ALA A 221 3.53 2.47 -17.36
N ALA A 222 3.92 3.71 -17.05
CA ALA A 222 5.22 4.26 -17.40
C ALA A 222 6.35 3.83 -16.44
N VAL A 223 6.05 3.13 -15.35
CA VAL A 223 7.04 2.65 -14.36
C VAL A 223 7.48 1.23 -14.71
N ASP A 224 8.77 1.07 -15.06
CA ASP A 224 9.36 -0.25 -15.36
C ASP A 224 9.84 -0.98 -14.10
N GLU A 225 10.57 -0.27 -13.25
CA GLU A 225 11.22 -0.86 -12.08
C GLU A 225 11.30 0.12 -10.91
N VAL A 226 11.12 -0.39 -9.70
CA VAL A 226 11.37 0.34 -8.46
C VAL A 226 12.47 -0.40 -7.68
N ARG A 227 13.59 0.28 -7.45
CA ARG A 227 14.73 -0.23 -6.68
C ARG A 227 14.85 0.53 -5.36
N ILE A 228 14.86 -0.20 -4.26
CA ILE A 228 14.99 0.36 -2.91
C ILE A 228 16.34 -0.03 -2.33
N SER A 229 17.25 0.90 -2.11
CA SER A 229 18.61 0.65 -1.64
C SER A 229 18.98 1.55 -0.46
N ALA A 230 20.13 1.29 0.16
CA ALA A 230 20.71 2.24 1.10
C ALA A 230 21.12 3.49 0.32
N GLY A 231 20.75 4.67 0.82
CA GLY A 231 21.17 5.92 0.21
C GLY A 231 22.60 6.30 0.60
N GLU A 232 23.18 7.22 -0.17
CA GLU A 232 24.50 7.78 0.11
C GLU A 232 24.37 9.08 0.92
N GLU A 233 23.41 9.94 0.55
CA GLU A 233 23.13 11.22 1.22
C GLU A 233 22.00 11.10 2.25
N ARG A 234 21.01 10.23 1.98
CA ARG A 234 19.84 9.97 2.83
C ARG A 234 19.83 8.50 3.27
N ALA A 235 19.04 8.15 4.28
CA ALA A 235 18.98 6.79 4.81
C ALA A 235 18.54 5.76 3.76
N VAL A 236 17.59 6.12 2.90
CA VAL A 236 17.04 5.25 1.86
C VAL A 236 17.07 5.95 0.52
N ARG A 237 17.48 5.22 -0.53
CA ARG A 237 17.33 5.63 -1.93
C ARG A 237 16.25 4.79 -2.61
N ILE A 238 15.30 5.47 -3.24
CA ILE A 238 14.29 4.87 -4.11
C ILE A 238 14.59 5.32 -5.53
N GLU A 239 15.04 4.40 -6.38
CA GLU A 239 15.21 4.65 -7.81
C GLU A 239 14.02 4.09 -8.57
N ILE A 240 13.43 4.90 -9.43
CA ILE A 240 12.29 4.54 -10.26
C ILE A 240 12.72 4.67 -11.73
N GLN A 241 12.77 3.54 -12.43
CA GLN A 241 13.01 3.51 -13.88
C GLN A 241 11.67 3.68 -14.60
N LEU A 242 11.66 4.62 -15.54
CA LEU A 242 10.48 4.98 -16.31
C LEU A 242 10.73 4.72 -17.80
N ASN A 243 9.77 4.11 -18.49
CA ASN A 243 9.79 3.97 -19.95
C ASN A 243 9.24 5.21 -20.68
N ASN A 244 8.53 6.10 -19.96
CA ASN A 244 7.91 7.29 -20.52
C ASN A 244 7.92 8.46 -19.52
N SER A 245 8.06 9.69 -20.04
CA SER A 245 8.05 10.92 -19.23
C SER A 245 6.73 11.18 -18.49
N ALA A 246 5.61 10.63 -18.96
CA ALA A 246 4.32 10.64 -18.27
C ALA A 246 4.39 10.06 -16.86
N GLY A 247 5.31 9.12 -16.60
CA GLY A 247 5.51 8.52 -15.27
C GLY A 247 6.07 9.49 -14.22
N ILE A 248 6.67 10.61 -14.64
CA ILE A 248 7.19 11.62 -13.69
C ILE A 248 6.05 12.18 -12.83
N PHE A 249 4.87 12.41 -13.40
CA PHE A 249 3.71 12.89 -12.66
C PHE A 249 3.25 11.89 -11.59
N GLN A 250 3.30 10.58 -11.87
CA GLN A 250 2.97 9.55 -10.89
C GLN A 250 3.97 9.58 -9.72
N VAL A 251 5.26 9.74 -10.00
CA VAL A 251 6.29 9.81 -8.95
C VAL A 251 6.10 11.06 -8.07
N ASP A 252 5.86 12.22 -8.66
CA ASP A 252 5.71 13.46 -7.88
C ASP A 252 4.37 13.51 -7.12
N ASP A 253 3.24 13.28 -7.79
CA ASP A 253 1.91 13.38 -7.17
C ASP A 253 1.68 12.29 -6.12
N LEU A 254 2.12 11.06 -6.40
CA LEU A 254 1.83 9.93 -5.53
C LEU A 254 2.90 9.72 -4.47
N LEU A 255 4.19 9.77 -4.78
CA LEU A 255 5.23 9.43 -3.80
C LEU A 255 5.70 10.65 -2.98
N ALA A 256 5.89 11.81 -3.60
CA ALA A 256 6.38 13.01 -2.89
C ALA A 256 5.39 13.45 -1.82
N THR A 257 4.09 13.46 -2.13
CA THR A 257 3.02 13.84 -1.19
C THR A 257 2.82 12.82 -0.06
N LYS A 258 3.28 11.58 -0.25
CA LYS A 258 3.24 10.54 0.77
C LYS A 258 4.43 10.60 1.73
N ILE A 259 5.57 11.16 1.30
CA ILE A 259 6.79 11.35 2.11
C ILE A 259 6.78 12.68 2.86
N ARG A 260 6.47 13.79 2.19
CA ARG A 260 6.54 15.14 2.79
C ARG A 260 5.66 15.24 4.02
N GLY A 261 6.18 15.86 5.08
CA GLY A 261 5.47 16.04 6.35
C GLY A 261 5.29 14.76 7.17
N THR A 262 5.95 13.66 6.80
CA THR A 262 6.00 12.43 7.61
C THR A 262 7.39 12.26 8.25
N PRO A 263 7.57 11.34 9.21
CA PRO A 263 8.89 10.99 9.73
C PRO A 263 9.88 10.43 8.71
N LEU A 264 9.48 10.24 7.43
CA LEU A 264 10.40 9.88 6.34
C LEU A 264 10.95 11.10 5.59
N ASP A 265 10.41 12.29 5.84
CA ASP A 265 10.86 13.53 5.24
C ASP A 265 12.34 13.80 5.58
N GLY A 266 13.13 14.14 4.56
CA GLY A 266 14.59 14.27 4.67
C GLY A 266 15.36 12.98 4.99
N ARG A 267 14.71 11.82 5.03
CA ARG A 267 15.35 10.50 5.27
C ARG A 267 15.33 9.58 4.04
N VAL A 268 14.47 9.89 3.07
CA VAL A 268 14.30 9.12 1.83
C VAL A 268 14.60 10.03 0.64
N GLU A 269 15.50 9.62 -0.24
CA GLU A 269 15.71 10.26 -1.55
C GLU A 269 14.98 9.48 -2.65
N VAL A 270 14.30 10.19 -3.54
CA VAL A 270 13.60 9.60 -4.69
C VAL A 270 14.24 10.11 -5.97
N ILE A 271 14.66 9.18 -6.82
CA ILE A 271 15.30 9.44 -8.11
C ILE A 271 14.49 8.79 -9.21
N ALA A 272 13.89 9.58 -10.09
CA ALA A 272 13.20 9.09 -11.28
C ALA A 272 14.09 9.25 -12.53
N LYS A 273 14.30 8.16 -13.28
CA LYS A 273 15.11 8.12 -14.50
C LYS A 273 14.25 7.63 -15.67
N VAL A 274 14.24 8.37 -16.78
CA VAL A 274 13.53 7.98 -18.01
C VAL A 274 14.51 7.28 -18.96
N GLU A 275 14.25 6.02 -19.30
CA GLU A 275 15.02 5.25 -20.28
C GLU A 275 14.25 5.20 -21.61
N GLY A 276 14.70 5.98 -22.61
CA GLY A 276 14.12 6.00 -23.96
C GLY A 276 14.85 6.96 -24.91
N GLU A 277 15.01 6.55 -26.18
CA GLU A 277 15.67 7.30 -27.26
C GLU A 277 14.69 8.11 -28.13
N THR A 278 13.39 7.83 -28.08
CA THR A 278 12.41 8.25 -29.09
C THR A 278 11.49 9.41 -28.71
N GLU A 279 11.43 9.82 -27.44
CA GLU A 279 10.74 11.06 -27.05
C GLU A 279 11.70 12.26 -27.14
N LYS A 280 11.20 13.40 -27.64
CA LYS A 280 11.86 14.70 -27.40
C LYS A 280 11.94 14.87 -25.88
N ARG A 281 13.12 14.65 -25.31
CA ARG A 281 13.41 14.85 -23.88
C ARG A 281 13.09 16.29 -23.50
N LEU A 282 11.90 16.53 -22.97
CA LEU A 282 11.53 17.83 -22.41
C LEU A 282 12.12 18.00 -21.00
N LEU A 283 12.31 16.88 -20.27
CA LEU A 283 12.97 16.79 -18.97
C LEU A 283 13.75 15.47 -18.89
N SER A 284 15.02 15.50 -18.47
CA SER A 284 15.91 14.32 -18.42
C SER A 284 15.90 13.57 -17.09
N GLY A 285 15.16 14.07 -16.10
CA GLY A 285 15.04 13.47 -14.77
C GLY A 285 14.57 14.48 -13.72
N PHE A 286 14.14 13.97 -12.58
CA PHE A 286 13.73 14.78 -11.42
C PHE A 286 14.26 14.15 -10.14
N ARG A 287 14.71 15.00 -9.21
CA ARG A 287 15.23 14.62 -7.89
C ARG A 287 14.40 15.31 -6.83
N LEU A 288 13.83 14.51 -5.91
CA LEU A 288 13.17 14.99 -4.70
C LEU A 288 14.09 14.72 -3.50
N SER A 289 14.36 15.76 -2.72
CA SER A 289 15.30 15.77 -1.60
C SER A 289 14.66 16.23 -0.30
#